data_AF-A0A1Q9NX45-F1
#
_entry.id   AF-A0A1Q9NX45-F1
#
_cell.length_a   1.000
_cell.length_b   1.000
_cell.length_c   1.000
_cell.angle_alpha   90.00
_cell.angle_beta   90.00
_cell.angle_gamma   90.00
#
_symmetry.space_group_name_H-M   'P 1'
#
loop_
_entity.id
_entity.type
_entity.pdbx_description
1 polymer ?
#
loop_
_entity_poly.entity_id
_entity_poly.type
_entity_poly.pdbx_seq_one_letter_code
_entity_poly.pdbx_strand_id
1 'polypeptide(L)'
;MIILESRGIIQRYYSKGKYEAVIGGLVLSLIFLGVATISALMLTFGYTDTFMSLHTWGFWMFIPGFFIMLGVFNQFYTNRNYQIAVKNAIRERRNKGTYKLEDLSLEIGIRPGNILKILLDLRNKELIRYRFNPSTGEIRLGESVDYAQSEEYTPPPRTIKEPLPKGKSYCQYCGYQIDTGSIFCESCGSKL
;
A
#
# COMPACT_ATOMS: atom_id res chain seq x y z
N MET A 1 -22.19 37.48 14.03
CA MET A 1 -20.82 37.64 13.49
C MET A 1 -19.94 37.83 14.72
N ILE A 2 -19.06 36.94 15.16
CA ILE A 2 -18.05 36.16 14.44
C ILE A 2 -17.86 34.82 15.20
N ILE A 3 -17.83 33.73 14.43
CA ILE A 3 -17.46 32.38 14.87
C ILE A 3 -15.93 32.37 15.07
N LEU A 4 -15.46 32.02 16.27
CA LEU A 4 -14.07 31.61 16.49
C LEU A 4 -14.06 30.17 17.01
N GLU A 5 -14.15 29.25 16.05
CA GLU A 5 -13.90 27.82 16.23
C GLU A 5 -12.39 27.65 16.48
N SER A 6 -12.00 27.59 17.75
CA SER A 6 -10.65 27.25 18.19
C SER A 6 -10.32 25.82 17.74
N ARG A 7 -9.67 25.67 16.57
CA ARG A 7 -9.02 24.43 16.15
C ARG A 7 -7.84 24.14 17.08
N GLY A 8 -8.14 23.52 18.22
CA GLY A 8 -7.15 22.89 19.07
C GLY A 8 -6.39 21.86 18.24
N ILE A 9 -5.08 22.06 18.09
CA ILE A 9 -4.19 21.10 17.44
C ILE A 9 -4.07 19.91 18.41
N ILE A 10 -4.99 18.96 18.32
CA ILE A 10 -4.92 17.70 19.04
C ILE A 10 -3.63 17.03 18.54
N GLN A 11 -2.61 16.95 19.41
CA GLN A 11 -1.38 16.21 19.15
C GLN A 11 -1.75 14.72 19.11
N ARG A 12 -2.09 14.23 17.92
CA ARG A 12 -2.53 12.85 17.71
C ARG A 12 -1.31 11.93 17.66
N TYR A 13 -1.15 11.11 18.70
CA TYR A 13 -0.11 10.09 18.74
C TYR A 13 -0.54 8.87 17.94
N TYR A 14 -0.06 8.76 16.70
CA TYR A 14 -0.21 7.56 15.89
C TYR A 14 0.97 6.62 16.13
N SER A 15 0.67 5.32 16.29
CA SER A 15 1.70 4.28 16.16
C SER A 15 2.40 4.44 14.81
N LYS A 16 3.74 4.39 14.82
CA LYS A 16 4.57 4.54 13.61
C LYS A 16 4.50 3.34 12.67
N GLY A 17 3.74 2.29 13.03
CA GLY A 17 3.60 1.08 12.23
C GLY A 17 2.96 1.34 10.86
N LYS A 18 3.57 0.76 9.81
CA LYS A 18 3.07 0.83 8.43
C LYS A 18 2.48 -0.53 8.03
N TYR A 19 1.30 -0.49 7.40
CA TYR A 19 0.70 -1.65 6.75
C TYR A 19 1.27 -1.74 5.33
N GLU A 20 2.10 -2.75 5.07
CA GLU A 20 2.83 -2.93 3.81
C GLU A 20 2.76 -4.38 3.35
N ALA A 21 2.69 -4.58 2.03
CA ALA A 21 2.66 -5.90 1.42
C ALA A 21 4.05 -6.56 1.51
N VAL A 22 4.12 -7.74 2.13
CA VAL A 22 5.38 -8.45 2.45
C VAL A 22 5.87 -9.37 1.32
N ILE A 23 5.15 -9.39 0.18
CA ILE A 23 5.35 -10.39 -0.89
C ILE A 23 6.77 -10.36 -1.47
N GLY A 24 7.34 -9.17 -1.68
CA GLY A 24 8.69 -9.03 -2.24
C GLY A 24 9.78 -9.65 -1.35
N GLY A 25 9.69 -9.44 -0.04
CA GLY A 25 10.65 -10.00 0.91
C GLY A 25 10.55 -11.53 1.02
N LEU A 26 9.32 -12.08 0.95
CA LEU A 26 9.10 -13.52 0.94
C LEU A 26 9.73 -14.19 -0.28
N VAL A 27 9.49 -13.64 -1.48
CA VAL A 27 10.05 -14.18 -2.73
C VAL A 27 11.57 -14.14 -2.70
N LEU A 28 12.14 -13.00 -2.30
CA LEU A 28 13.58 -12.85 -2.21
C LEU A 28 14.19 -13.84 -1.21
N SER A 29 13.61 -13.96 -0.01
CA SER A 29 14.06 -14.92 1.00
C SER A 29 14.03 -16.37 0.50
N LEU A 30 12.96 -16.76 -0.19
CA LEU A 30 12.82 -18.11 -0.76
C LEU A 30 13.86 -18.40 -1.83
N ILE A 31 14.22 -17.42 -2.66
CA ILE A 31 15.28 -17.58 -3.66
C ILE A 31 16.63 -17.84 -2.98
N PHE A 32 17.00 -17.03 -1.98
CA PHE A 32 18.27 -17.20 -1.27
C PHE A 32 18.33 -18.54 -0.52
N LEU A 33 17.24 -18.92 0.16
CA LEU A 33 17.15 -20.22 0.83
C LEU A 33 17.17 -21.38 -0.16
N GLY A 34 16.52 -21.25 -1.32
CA GLY A 34 16.52 -22.26 -2.37
C GLY A 34 17.92 -22.49 -2.97
N VAL A 35 18.67 -21.42 -3.23
CA VAL A 35 20.06 -21.54 -3.70
C VAL A 35 20.94 -22.20 -2.63
N ALA A 36 20.75 -21.83 -1.36
CA ALA A 36 21.50 -22.43 -0.26
C ALA A 36 21.17 -23.93 -0.07
N THR A 37 19.90 -24.33 -0.17
CA THR A 37 19.51 -25.75 -0.06
C THR A 37 20.01 -26.57 -1.25
N ILE A 38 19.97 -26.04 -2.47
CA ILE A 38 20.54 -26.70 -3.65
C ILE A 38 22.06 -26.88 -3.48
N SER A 39 22.77 -25.85 -3.02
CA SER A 39 24.21 -25.94 -2.75
C SER A 39 24.52 -27.01 -1.69
N ALA A 40 23.74 -27.07 -0.60
CA ALA A 40 23.87 -28.10 0.43
C ALA A 40 23.56 -29.52 -0.09
N LEU A 41 22.60 -29.66 -1.00
CA LEU A 41 22.31 -30.96 -1.63
C LEU A 41 23.45 -31.41 -2.54
N MET A 42 23.99 -30.52 -3.38
CA MET A 42 25.12 -30.86 -4.27
C MET A 42 26.35 -31.35 -3.50
N LEU A 43 26.59 -30.79 -2.31
CA LEU A 43 27.55 -31.29 -1.32
C LEU A 43 27.30 -32.74 -0.91
N THR A 44 26.07 -33.03 -0.47
CA THR A 44 25.73 -34.35 0.10
C THR A 44 25.86 -35.47 -0.92
N PHE A 45 25.68 -35.16 -2.22
CA PHE A 45 25.80 -36.13 -3.31
C PHE A 45 27.19 -36.16 -3.97
N GLY A 46 28.16 -35.38 -3.48
CA GLY A 46 29.54 -35.42 -3.96
C GLY A 46 29.76 -34.83 -5.35
N TYR A 47 28.89 -33.92 -5.81
CA TYR A 47 29.05 -33.22 -7.10
C TYR A 47 30.05 -32.05 -6.99
N THR A 48 31.24 -32.30 -6.46
CA THR A 48 32.24 -31.25 -6.17
C THR A 48 33.10 -30.85 -7.38
N ASP A 49 33.13 -31.66 -8.43
CA ASP A 49 34.15 -31.56 -9.49
C ASP A 49 33.83 -30.57 -10.62
N THR A 50 32.58 -30.14 -10.77
CA THR A 50 32.16 -29.22 -11.84
C THR A 50 31.83 -27.81 -11.35
N PHE A 51 31.72 -27.59 -10.04
CA PHE A 51 31.12 -26.35 -9.51
C PHE A 51 31.76 -25.85 -8.20
N MET A 52 33.10 -25.86 -8.11
CA MET A 52 33.87 -25.42 -6.92
C MET A 52 33.50 -24.03 -6.38
N SER A 53 33.01 -23.12 -7.22
CA SER A 53 32.66 -21.76 -6.80
C SER A 53 31.32 -21.65 -6.07
N LEU A 54 30.29 -22.42 -6.49
CA LEU A 54 28.93 -22.27 -5.97
C LEU A 54 28.74 -22.93 -4.60
N HIS A 55 29.57 -23.91 -4.29
CA HIS A 55 29.53 -24.61 -3.01
C HIS A 55 29.86 -23.67 -1.82
N THR A 56 31.01 -23.00 -1.86
CA THR A 56 31.45 -22.10 -0.78
C THR A 56 30.59 -20.84 -0.68
N TRP A 57 30.13 -20.32 -1.84
CA TRP A 57 29.28 -19.13 -1.89
C TRP A 57 27.84 -19.39 -1.46
N GLY A 58 27.31 -20.59 -1.74
CA GLY A 58 25.94 -20.97 -1.40
C GLY A 58 25.67 -21.00 0.11
N PHE A 59 26.63 -21.46 0.92
CA PHE A 59 26.53 -21.41 2.38
C PHE A 59 26.44 -19.97 2.90
N TRP A 60 27.22 -19.05 2.31
CA TRP A 60 27.22 -17.64 2.72
C TRP A 60 25.89 -16.93 2.42
N MET A 61 25.17 -17.36 1.37
CA MET A 61 23.84 -16.84 1.01
C MET A 61 22.74 -17.20 2.03
N PHE A 62 22.98 -18.16 2.92
CA PHE A 62 22.03 -18.51 3.99
C PHE A 62 21.84 -17.36 4.99
N ILE A 63 22.92 -16.63 5.30
CA ILE A 63 22.92 -15.54 6.27
C ILE A 63 21.96 -14.41 5.85
N PRO A 64 22.09 -13.77 4.67
CA PRO A 64 21.15 -12.74 4.24
C PRO A 64 19.73 -13.30 4.05
N GLY A 65 19.58 -14.51 3.52
CA GLY A 65 18.28 -15.17 3.38
C GLY A 65 17.54 -15.32 4.70
N PHE A 66 18.25 -15.69 5.77
CA PHE A 66 17.72 -15.85 7.12
C PHE A 66 17.28 -14.52 7.74
N PHE A 67 18.09 -13.46 7.65
CA PHE A 67 17.71 -12.16 8.20
C PHE A 67 16.52 -11.53 7.46
N ILE A 68 16.46 -11.67 6.12
CA ILE A 68 15.30 -11.24 5.34
C ILE A 68 14.06 -12.01 5.78
N MET A 69 14.19 -13.32 5.98
CA MET A 69 13.10 -14.17 6.47
C MET A 69 12.59 -13.67 7.83
N LEU A 70 13.47 -13.43 8.81
CA LEU A 70 13.06 -12.90 10.11
C LEU A 70 12.34 -11.55 10.01
N GLY A 71 12.82 -10.64 9.17
CA GLY A 71 12.18 -9.34 8.93
C GLY A 71 10.77 -9.49 8.36
N VAL A 72 10.63 -10.37 7.37
CA VAL A 72 9.36 -10.73 6.74
C VAL A 72 8.37 -11.33 7.75
N PHE A 73 8.83 -12.24 8.62
CA PHE A 73 7.98 -12.84 9.65
C PHE A 73 7.49 -11.81 10.67
N ASN A 74 8.36 -10.90 11.12
CA ASN A 74 7.97 -9.82 12.02
C ASN A 74 6.93 -8.89 11.36
N GLN A 75 7.13 -8.55 10.08
CA GLN A 75 6.18 -7.76 9.31
C GLN A 75 4.84 -8.48 9.12
N PHE A 76 4.86 -9.78 8.86
CA PHE A 76 3.64 -10.58 8.75
C PHE A 76 2.86 -10.64 10.07
N TYR A 77 3.56 -10.80 11.20
CA TYR A 77 2.95 -10.83 12.53
C TYR A 77 2.30 -9.49 12.89
N THR A 78 3.01 -8.38 12.70
CA THR A 78 2.45 -7.03 12.93
C THR A 78 1.25 -6.76 12.04
N ASN A 79 1.30 -7.16 10.76
CA ASN A 79 0.20 -7.02 9.82
C ASN A 79 -1.07 -7.75 10.30
N ARG A 80 -0.92 -9.01 10.76
CA ARG A 80 -2.03 -9.77 11.36
C ARG A 80 -2.60 -9.10 12.60
N ASN A 81 -1.75 -8.59 13.48
CA ASN A 81 -2.20 -7.92 14.70
C ASN A 81 -3.05 -6.67 14.40
N TYR A 82 -2.68 -5.88 13.39
CA TYR A 82 -3.49 -4.75 12.96
C TYR A 82 -4.86 -5.17 12.41
N GLN A 83 -4.92 -6.25 11.63
CA GLN A 83 -6.20 -6.80 11.15
C GLN A 83 -7.09 -7.26 12.31
N ILE A 84 -6.50 -7.92 13.32
CA ILE A 84 -7.23 -8.36 14.52
C ILE A 84 -7.74 -7.16 15.32
N ALA A 85 -6.93 -6.12 15.50
CA ALA A 85 -7.32 -4.91 16.23
C ALA A 85 -8.50 -4.20 15.56
N VAL A 86 -8.43 -3.99 14.23
CA VAL A 86 -9.53 -3.40 13.45
C VAL A 86 -10.78 -4.28 13.49
N LYS A 87 -10.64 -5.59 13.32
CA LYS A 87 -11.76 -6.53 13.41
C LYS A 87 -12.44 -6.50 14.77
N ASN A 88 -11.67 -6.44 15.86
CA ASN A 88 -12.20 -6.38 17.21
C ASN A 88 -12.95 -5.06 17.47
N ALA A 89 -12.38 -3.92 17.07
CA ALA A 89 -13.04 -2.62 17.19
C ALA A 89 -14.37 -2.56 16.41
N ILE A 90 -14.42 -3.17 15.21
CA ILE A 90 -15.65 -3.25 14.41
C ILE A 90 -16.68 -4.18 15.06
N ARG A 91 -16.23 -5.32 15.61
CA ARG A 91 -17.08 -6.28 16.31
C ARG A 91 -17.70 -5.68 17.57
N GLU A 92 -16.95 -4.88 18.32
CA GLU A 92 -17.44 -4.16 19.50
C GLU A 92 -18.58 -3.19 19.15
N ARG A 93 -18.51 -2.59 17.96
CA ARG A 93 -19.56 -1.73 17.39
C ARG A 93 -20.69 -2.50 16.69
N ARG A 94 -20.80 -3.81 16.91
CA ARG A 94 -21.84 -4.72 16.37
C ARG A 94 -22.00 -4.70 14.84
N ASN A 95 -20.94 -4.37 14.08
CA ASN A 95 -20.96 -4.33 12.61
C ASN A 95 -22.07 -3.48 11.99
N LYS A 96 -22.61 -2.48 12.71
CA LYS A 96 -23.73 -1.65 12.25
C LYS A 96 -23.49 -0.19 12.58
N GLY A 97 -23.88 0.70 11.68
CA GLY A 97 -23.85 2.15 11.91
C GLY A 97 -22.84 2.88 11.04
N THR A 98 -22.87 4.21 11.13
CA THR A 98 -22.02 5.14 10.39
C THR A 98 -20.99 5.73 11.34
N TYR A 99 -19.70 5.55 11.04
CA TYR A 99 -18.61 6.03 11.88
C TYR A 99 -17.58 6.78 11.05
N LYS A 100 -16.99 7.81 11.63
CA LYS A 100 -15.83 8.48 11.01
C LYS A 100 -14.61 7.57 11.08
N LEU A 101 -13.89 7.47 9.97
CA LEU A 101 -12.64 6.72 9.89
C LEU A 101 -11.61 7.26 10.89
N GLU A 102 -11.66 8.56 11.18
CA GLU A 102 -10.78 9.25 12.13
C GLU A 102 -11.00 8.77 13.57
N ASP A 103 -12.25 8.54 13.98
CA ASP A 103 -12.55 8.09 15.35
C ASP A 103 -12.07 6.65 15.57
N LEU A 104 -12.27 5.79 14.56
CA LEU A 104 -11.71 4.43 14.56
C LEU A 104 -10.16 4.45 14.55
N SER A 105 -9.59 5.43 13.86
CA SER A 105 -8.13 5.67 13.82
C SER A 105 -7.55 6.08 15.16
N LEU A 106 -8.26 6.91 15.91
CA LEU A 106 -7.85 7.33 17.25
C LEU A 106 -7.94 6.20 18.26
N GLU A 107 -9.01 5.40 18.21
CA GLU A 107 -9.22 4.29 19.14
C GLU A 107 -8.14 3.20 18.99
N ILE A 108 -7.79 2.86 17.75
CA ILE A 108 -6.82 1.79 17.47
C ILE A 108 -5.38 2.32 17.46
N GLY A 109 -5.19 3.64 17.38
CA GLY A 109 -3.87 4.27 17.29
C GLY A 109 -3.15 4.04 15.95
N ILE A 110 -3.88 3.70 14.88
CA ILE A 110 -3.34 3.46 13.53
C ILE A 110 -3.76 4.61 12.62
N ARG A 111 -2.90 5.03 11.68
CA ARG A 111 -3.22 6.08 10.69
C ARG A 111 -4.47 5.73 9.86
N PRO A 112 -5.34 6.70 9.52
CA PRO A 112 -6.61 6.46 8.84
C PRO A 112 -6.41 5.78 7.46
N GLY A 113 -5.38 6.20 6.72
CA GLY A 113 -5.05 5.57 5.43
C GLY A 113 -4.66 4.08 5.54
N ASN A 114 -4.03 3.66 6.65
CA ASN A 114 -3.70 2.24 6.87
C ASN A 114 -4.94 1.44 7.29
N ILE A 115 -5.85 2.04 8.07
CA ILE A 115 -7.13 1.41 8.41
C ILE A 115 -7.96 1.20 7.16
N LEU A 116 -8.02 2.16 6.24
CA LEU A 116 -8.73 1.99 4.97
C LEU A 116 -8.19 0.80 4.17
N LYS A 117 -6.87 0.62 4.11
CA LYS A 117 -6.24 -0.55 3.46
C LYS A 117 -6.62 -1.86 4.16
N ILE A 118 -6.60 -1.89 5.48
CA ILE A 118 -7.00 -3.05 6.28
C ILE A 118 -8.47 -3.40 6.04
N LEU A 119 -9.36 -2.39 6.07
CA LEU A 119 -10.77 -2.56 5.80
C LEU A 119 -11.01 -3.13 4.40
N LEU A 120 -10.31 -2.62 3.39
CA LEU A 120 -10.40 -3.14 2.02
C LEU A 120 -9.98 -4.61 1.94
N ASP A 121 -8.89 -4.98 2.61
CA ASP A 121 -8.43 -6.39 2.69
C ASP A 121 -9.46 -7.29 3.41
N LEU A 122 -10.06 -6.79 4.50
CA LEU A 122 -11.11 -7.52 5.23
C LEU A 122 -12.40 -7.67 4.42
N ARG A 123 -12.74 -6.68 3.58
CA ARG A 123 -13.87 -6.75 2.64
C ARG A 123 -13.60 -7.75 1.52
N ASN A 124 -12.40 -7.75 0.95
CA ASN A 124 -12.02 -8.71 -0.09
C ASN A 124 -12.04 -10.16 0.42
N LYS A 125 -11.80 -10.35 1.73
CA LYS A 125 -11.93 -11.65 2.43
C LYS A 125 -13.36 -11.97 2.85
N GLU A 126 -14.34 -11.15 2.47
CA GLU A 126 -15.76 -11.26 2.83
C GLU A 126 -16.05 -11.25 4.34
N LEU A 127 -15.08 -10.84 5.17
CA LEU A 127 -15.21 -10.84 6.63
C LEU A 127 -16.07 -9.66 7.13
N ILE A 128 -16.09 -8.56 6.38
CA ILE A 128 -16.77 -7.32 6.75
C ILE A 128 -17.38 -6.68 5.50
N ARG A 129 -18.64 -6.26 5.61
CA ARG A 129 -19.32 -5.46 4.58
C ARG A 129 -19.37 -4.00 5.02
N TYR A 130 -18.89 -3.09 4.18
CA TYR A 130 -18.91 -1.67 4.47
C TYR A 130 -19.02 -0.82 3.19
N ARG A 131 -19.56 0.40 3.29
CA ARG A 131 -19.39 1.48 2.29
C ARG A 131 -18.49 2.57 2.84
N PHE A 132 -17.70 3.18 1.97
CA PHE A 132 -16.87 4.34 2.29
C PHE A 132 -17.35 5.54 1.49
N ASN A 133 -17.58 6.67 2.16
CA ASN A 133 -17.91 7.94 1.50
C ASN A 133 -16.63 8.79 1.37
N PRO A 134 -16.11 9.04 0.14
CA PRO A 134 -14.90 9.82 -0.06
C PRO A 134 -15.05 11.28 0.38
N SER A 135 -16.28 11.81 0.35
CA SER A 135 -16.56 13.22 0.64
C SER A 135 -16.58 13.51 2.14
N THR A 136 -16.99 12.54 2.96
CA THR A 136 -17.15 12.73 4.43
C THR A 136 -16.12 11.95 5.26
N GLY A 137 -15.41 10.98 4.68
CA GLY A 137 -14.52 10.09 5.43
C GLY A 137 -15.25 9.05 6.28
N GLU A 138 -16.57 8.94 6.13
CA GLU A 138 -17.41 8.04 6.92
C GLU A 138 -17.47 6.64 6.32
N ILE A 139 -17.52 5.66 7.22
CA ILE A 139 -17.68 4.24 6.93
C ILE A 139 -19.05 3.81 7.43
N ARG A 140 -19.87 3.27 6.54
CA ARG A 140 -21.16 2.63 6.87
C ARG A 140 -20.95 1.12 6.96
N LEU A 141 -21.07 0.55 8.16
CA LEU A 141 -20.91 -0.89 8.41
C LEU A 141 -22.24 -1.64 8.20
N GLY A 142 -22.18 -2.81 7.58
CA GLY A 142 -23.33 -3.72 7.41
C GLY A 142 -24.17 -3.48 6.15
N GLU A 143 -23.87 -2.45 5.36
CA GLU A 143 -24.50 -2.23 4.05
C GLU A 143 -23.81 -3.12 3.00
N SER A 144 -24.55 -4.01 2.34
CA SER A 144 -24.03 -4.75 1.19
C SER A 144 -23.86 -3.78 0.02
N VAL A 145 -22.68 -3.80 -0.57
CA VAL A 145 -22.47 -3.19 -1.89
C VAL A 145 -22.69 -4.30 -2.89
N ASP A 146 -23.93 -4.45 -3.35
CA ASP A 146 -24.14 -5.13 -4.62
C ASP A 146 -23.57 -4.19 -5.68
N TYR A 147 -22.40 -4.55 -6.17
CA TYR A 147 -21.86 -3.96 -7.37
C TYR A 147 -22.79 -4.39 -8.49
N ALA A 148 -23.75 -3.54 -8.86
CA ALA A 148 -24.31 -3.63 -10.19
C ALA A 148 -23.13 -3.51 -11.13
N GLN A 149 -22.80 -4.62 -11.81
CA GLN A 149 -21.83 -4.64 -12.87
C GLN A 149 -22.25 -3.52 -13.82
N SER A 150 -21.46 -2.45 -13.89
CA SER A 150 -21.73 -1.36 -14.82
C SER A 150 -21.73 -2.00 -16.19
N GLU A 151 -22.87 -1.93 -16.89
CA GLU A 151 -22.97 -2.37 -18.27
C GLU A 151 -21.80 -1.75 -19.03
N GLU A 152 -20.92 -2.61 -19.54
CA GLU A 152 -19.85 -2.33 -20.49
C GLU A 152 -19.20 -0.93 -20.32
N TYR A 153 -18.17 -0.81 -19.47
CA TYR A 153 -17.25 0.31 -19.59
C TYR A 153 -16.56 0.19 -20.95
N THR A 154 -17.12 0.86 -21.96
CA THR A 154 -16.45 1.07 -23.24
C THR A 154 -15.43 2.19 -22.98
N PRO A 155 -14.12 1.88 -22.90
CA PRO A 155 -13.13 2.93 -22.82
C PRO A 155 -13.36 3.84 -24.04
N PRO A 156 -13.49 5.16 -23.85
CA PRO A 156 -13.64 6.06 -24.98
C PRO A 156 -12.47 5.77 -25.94
N PRO A 157 -12.73 5.58 -27.25
CA PRO A 157 -11.70 5.25 -28.20
C PRO A 157 -10.61 6.31 -28.09
N ARG A 158 -9.39 5.88 -27.74
CA ARG A 158 -8.20 6.72 -27.67
C ARG A 158 -7.74 7.07 -29.08
N THR A 159 -8.60 7.74 -29.84
CA THR A 159 -8.22 8.30 -31.13
C THR A 159 -7.78 9.71 -30.88
N ILE A 160 -6.50 9.89 -30.59
CA ILE A 160 -5.83 11.18 -30.65
C ILE A 160 -5.84 11.60 -32.13
N LYS A 161 -6.91 12.27 -32.58
CA LYS A 161 -7.08 12.68 -33.98
C LYS A 161 -6.32 13.95 -34.35
N GLU A 162 -5.61 14.56 -33.41
CA GLU A 162 -4.83 15.76 -33.66
C GLU A 162 -3.38 15.52 -33.26
N PRO A 163 -2.42 15.62 -34.20
CA PRO A 163 -1.02 15.71 -33.81
C PRO A 163 -0.87 16.91 -32.88
N LEU A 164 -0.24 16.69 -31.72
CA LEU A 164 0.07 17.75 -30.76
C LEU A 164 0.63 18.97 -31.52
N PRO A 165 0.09 20.18 -31.30
CA PRO A 165 0.64 21.38 -31.92
C PRO A 165 2.11 21.48 -31.52
N LYS A 166 3.00 21.35 -32.51
CA LYS A 166 4.44 21.61 -32.32
C LYS A 166 4.57 23.07 -31.86
N GLY A 167 4.94 23.26 -30.60
CA GLY A 167 5.14 24.60 -30.03
C GLY A 167 4.68 24.80 -28.57
N LYS A 168 4.06 23.81 -27.93
CA LYS A 168 3.62 23.92 -26.52
C LYS A 168 4.73 23.44 -25.57
N SER A 169 5.24 24.34 -24.73
CA SER A 169 6.20 24.03 -23.67
C SER A 169 5.50 23.43 -22.45
N TYR A 170 6.10 22.43 -21.82
CA TYR A 170 5.57 21.82 -20.59
C TYR A 170 6.49 22.11 -19.41
N CYS A 171 5.90 22.34 -18.23
CA CYS A 171 6.68 22.52 -17.01
C CYS A 171 7.40 21.21 -16.65
N GLN A 172 8.73 21.25 -16.47
CA GLN A 172 9.50 20.07 -16.07
C GLN A 172 9.12 19.55 -14.67
N TYR A 173 8.53 20.40 -13.81
CA TYR A 173 8.22 20.05 -12.43
C TYR A 173 6.81 19.48 -12.22
N CYS A 174 5.79 19.99 -12.93
CA CYS A 174 4.40 19.57 -12.74
C CYS A 174 3.71 19.05 -14.00
N GLY A 175 4.35 19.14 -15.17
CA GLY A 175 3.76 18.72 -16.45
C GLY A 175 2.65 19.62 -16.97
N TYR A 176 2.40 20.77 -16.34
CA TYR A 176 1.42 21.75 -16.80
C TYR A 176 1.86 22.36 -18.14
N GLN A 177 0.90 22.54 -19.06
CA GLN A 177 1.16 23.13 -20.37
C GLN A 177 1.29 24.65 -20.22
N ILE A 178 2.34 25.20 -20.81
CA ILE A 178 2.70 26.61 -20.69
C ILE A 178 2.64 27.26 -22.08
N ASP A 179 2.07 28.45 -22.14
CA ASP A 179 2.09 29.28 -23.34
C ASP A 179 3.47 29.93 -23.57
N THR A 180 3.91 29.93 -24.83
CA THR A 180 5.24 30.41 -25.25
C THR A 180 5.44 31.87 -24.85
N GLY A 181 6.36 32.14 -23.92
CA GLY A 181 6.74 33.48 -23.49
C GLY A 181 6.58 33.78 -21.99
N SER A 182 6.03 32.86 -21.20
CA SER A 182 5.96 33.02 -19.74
C SER A 182 7.28 32.63 -19.06
N ILE A 183 7.69 33.42 -18.07
CA ILE A 183 8.93 33.23 -17.29
C ILE A 183 8.70 32.30 -16.10
N PHE A 184 7.43 32.10 -15.72
CA PHE A 184 7.02 31.31 -14.56
C PHE A 184 5.82 30.44 -14.91
N CYS A 185 5.75 29.25 -14.29
CA CYS A 185 4.62 28.34 -14.44
C CYS A 185 3.41 28.81 -13.61
N GLU A 186 2.25 28.95 -14.24
CA GLU A 186 1.00 29.34 -13.57
C GLU A 186 0.49 28.30 -12.56
N SER A 187 0.83 27.02 -12.76
CA SER A 187 0.32 25.93 -11.91
C SER A 187 1.17 25.68 -10.66
N CYS A 188 2.50 25.82 -10.75
CA CYS A 188 3.41 25.49 -9.65
C CYS A 188 4.33 26.66 -9.22
N GLY A 189 4.30 27.79 -9.92
CA GLY A 189 5.12 28.97 -9.62
C GLY A 189 6.62 28.80 -9.91
N SER A 190 7.05 27.67 -10.49
CA SER A 190 8.46 27.45 -10.82
C SER A 190 8.91 28.38 -11.95
N LYS A 191 10.13 28.89 -11.87
CA LYS A 191 10.79 29.57 -12.99
C LYS A 191 11.06 28.57 -14.11
N LEU A 192 10.69 28.94 -15.34
CA LEU A 192 10.76 28.10 -16.54
C LEU A 192 12.12 28.15 -17.25
#